data_AF-A0A7S9Q0U1-F1
#
_entry.id   AF-A0A7S9Q0U1-F1
#
_cell.length_a   1.000
_cell.length_b   1.000
_cell.length_c   1.000
_cell.angle_alpha   90.00
_cell.angle_beta   90.00
_cell.angle_gamma   90.00
#
_symmetry.space_group_name_H-M   'P 1'
#
loop_
_entity.id
_entity.type
_entity.pdbx_description
1 polymer ?
#
loop_
_entity_poly.entity_id
_entity_poly.type
_entity_poly.pdbx_seq_one_letter_code
_entity_poly.pdbx_strand_id
1 'polypeptide(L)' 'MLSHYNYAFNGNANTYDFPTQNNILYRVAFIEDHTLSEISGENIPDIFQLVIEKVGGETESYDPRFKNNQFYN' A
#
# COMPACT_ATOMS: atom_id res chain seq x y z
N MET A 1 -22.15 0.66 -10.92
CA MET A 1 -20.67 0.61 -10.89
C MET A 1 -20.27 -0.23 -9.70
N LEU A 2 -19.71 -1.42 -9.93
CA LEU A 2 -19.16 -2.27 -8.87
C LEU A 2 -17.82 -1.65 -8.46
N SER A 3 -17.77 -1.08 -7.26
CA SER A 3 -16.52 -0.64 -6.63
C SER A 3 -15.69 -1.89 -6.36
N HIS A 4 -14.71 -2.19 -7.21
CA HIS A 4 -13.90 -3.40 -7.08
C HIS A 4 -12.87 -3.32 -5.94
N TYR A 5 -12.75 -2.17 -5.28
CA TYR A 5 -11.81 -1.97 -4.19
C TYR A 5 -12.43 -1.07 -3.11
N ASN A 6 -12.59 -1.61 -1.90
CA ASN A 6 -13.03 -0.86 -0.73
C ASN A 6 -11.82 -0.14 -0.12
N TYR A 7 -11.35 0.93 -0.75
CA TYR A 7 -10.40 1.85 -0.13
C TYR A 7 -10.96 3.25 -0.02
N ALA A 8 -10.50 4.00 0.98
CA ALA A 8 -10.90 5.38 1.20
C ALA A 8 -9.69 6.23 1.54
N PHE A 9 -9.64 7.46 1.02
CA PHE A 9 -8.60 8.41 1.43
C PHE A 9 -8.89 8.93 2.83
N ASN A 10 -7.89 8.84 3.70
CA ASN A 10 -7.90 9.35 5.07
C ASN A 10 -7.05 10.62 5.13
N GLY A 11 -7.71 11.77 5.03
CA GLY A 11 -7.02 13.07 5.04
C GLY A 11 -6.37 13.45 6.38
N ASN A 12 -6.68 12.74 7.48
CA ASN A 12 -6.00 12.98 8.75
C ASN A 12 -4.62 12.33 8.78
N ALA A 13 -4.49 11.15 8.16
CA ALA A 13 -3.24 10.41 8.09
C ALA A 13 -2.48 10.60 6.75
N ASN A 14 -3.10 11.26 5.77
CA ASN A 14 -2.64 11.33 4.38
C ASN A 14 -2.36 9.93 3.77
N THR A 15 -3.19 8.96 4.13
CA THR A 15 -3.10 7.58 3.66
C THR A 15 -4.36 7.15 2.93
N TYR A 16 -4.25 6.09 2.16
CA TYR A 16 -5.40 5.32 1.69
C TYR A 16 -5.62 4.14 2.63
N ASP A 17 -6.82 4.05 3.18
CA ASP A 17 -7.24 3.01 4.11
C ASP A 17 -7.85 1.86 3.30
N PHE A 18 -7.30 0.66 3.45
CA PHE A 18 -7.66 -0.59 2.77
C PHE A 18 -8.13 -1.63 3.80
N PRO A 19 -9.42 -1.61 4.21
CA PRO A 19 -10.01 -2.69 4.99
C PRO A 19 -10.12 -3.99 4.18
N THR A 20 -9.62 -5.08 4.73
CA THR A 20 -9.80 -6.43 4.16
C THR A 20 -11.09 -7.09 4.64
N GLN A 21 -11.46 -8.21 4.01
CA GLN A 21 -12.61 -9.03 4.41
C GLN A 21 -12.51 -9.57 5.86
N ASN A 22 -11.28 -9.69 6.38
CA ASN A 22 -11.03 -10.17 7.74
C ASN A 22 -10.89 -9.03 8.76
N ASN A 23 -11.41 -7.83 8.44
CA ASN A 23 -11.31 -6.62 9.26
C ASN A 23 -9.88 -6.17 9.58
N ILE A 24 -8.89 -6.58 8.79
CA ILE A 24 -7.53 -6.04 8.88
C ILE A 24 -7.51 -4.73 8.09
N LEU A 25 -7.08 -3.66 8.72
CA LEU A 25 -6.89 -2.38 8.05
C LEU A 25 -5.44 -2.23 7.62
N TYR A 26 -5.20 -2.04 6.32
CA TYR A 26 -3.93 -1.58 5.82
C TYR A 26 -4.00 -0.09 5.48
N ARG A 27 -2.94 0.66 5.75
CA ARG A 27 -2.77 2.03 5.28
C ARG A 27 -1.67 2.08 4.25
N VAL A 28 -1.93 2.75 3.15
CA VAL A 28 -0.97 2.91 2.05
C VAL A 28 -0.67 4.39 1.87
N ALA A 29 0.61 4.74 1.86
CA ALA A 29 1.08 6.09 1.57
C ALA A 29 2.07 6.07 0.41
N PHE A 30 1.95 7.07 -0.46
CA PHE A 30 2.95 7.39 -1.48
C PHE A 30 3.74 8.58 -0.97
N ILE A 31 5.06 8.43 -0.88
CA ILE A 31 5.95 9.44 -0.33
C ILE A 31 6.95 9.78 -1.41
N GLU A 32 7.11 11.07 -1.73
CA GLU A 32 8.21 11.51 -2.58
C GLU A 32 9.53 11.24 -1.87
N ASP A 33 10.45 10.56 -2.54
CA ASP A 33 11.72 10.13 -1.96
C ASP A 33 12.88 10.93 -2.52
N HIS A 34 13.48 11.74 -1.65
CA HIS A 34 14.63 12.57 -1.97
C HIS A 34 15.96 11.92 -1.61
N THR A 35 15.96 10.73 -1.02
CA THR A 35 17.15 10.09 -0.43
C THR A 35 18.24 9.83 -1.47
N LEU A 36 17.85 9.34 -2.66
CA LEU A 36 18.82 9.07 -3.73
C LEU A 36 19.45 10.36 -4.28
N SER A 37 18.66 11.43 -4.37
CA SER A 37 19.15 12.75 -4.77
C SER A 37 20.13 13.31 -3.73
N GLU A 38 19.82 13.18 -2.44
CA GLU A 38 20.68 13.61 -1.34
C GLU A 38 22.02 12.87 -1.30
N ILE A 39 22.01 11.55 -1.51
CA ILE A 39 23.23 10.72 -1.47
C ILE A 39 24.09 10.90 -2.73
N SER A 40 23.47 11.04 -3.89
CA SER A 40 24.20 11.16 -5.16
C SER A 40 24.72 12.58 -5.44
N GLY A 41 24.08 13.61 -4.86
CA GLY A 41 24.34 15.01 -5.19
C GLY A 41 23.74 15.43 -6.55
N GLU A 42 22.99 14.55 -7.20
CA GLU A 42 22.26 14.83 -8.44
C GLU A 42 20.77 15.05 -8.15
N ASN A 43 20.12 15.91 -8.93
CA ASN A 43 18.67 16.05 -8.86
C ASN A 43 18.01 14.91 -9.64
N ILE A 44 17.49 13.91 -8.92
CA ILE A 44 16.80 12.77 -9.49
C ILE A 44 15.30 12.88 -9.15
N PRO A 45 14.48 13.46 -10.05
CA PRO A 45 13.06 13.65 -9.81
C PRO A 45 12.28 12.33 -9.93
N ASP A 46 11.01 12.37 -9.54
CA ASP A 46 10.02 11.30 -9.74
C ASP A 46 10.36 9.96 -9.05
N ILE A 47 11.11 10.01 -7.93
CA ILE A 47 11.31 8.87 -7.05
C ILE A 47 10.23 8.89 -5.98
N PHE A 48 9.57 7.75 -5.80
CA PHE A 48 8.54 7.58 -4.79
C PHE A 48 8.77 6.30 -4.00
N GLN A 49 8.46 6.37 -2.72
CA GLN A 49 8.34 5.21 -1.83
C GLN A 49 6.87 4.87 -1.63
N LEU A 50 6.59 3.56 -1.62
CA LEU A 50 5.31 3.00 -1.22
C LEU A 50 5.46 2.44 0.19
N VAL A 51 4.74 3.03 1.14
CA VAL A 51 4.68 2.53 2.51
C VAL A 51 3.34 1.84 2.73
N ILE A 52 3.39 0.60 3.22
CA ILE A 52 2.22 -0.17 3.59
C ILE A 52 2.31 -0.47 5.09
N GLU A 53 1.43 0.13 5.87
CA GLU A 53 1.26 -0.16 7.30
C GLU A 53 0.12 -1.16 7.45
N LYS A 54 0.33 -2.20 8.26
CA LYS A 54 -0.77 -2.98 8.82
C LYS A 54 -1.18 -2.35 10.15
N VAL A 55 -2.41 -1.85 10.24
CA VAL A 55 -2.91 -1.23 11.46
C VAL A 55 -3.27 -2.32 12.46
N GLY A 56 -2.58 -2.30 13.60
CA GLY A 56 -2.77 -3.27 14.68
C GLY A 56 -1.96 -4.56 14.50
N GLY A 57 -1.98 -5.40 15.54
CA GLY A 57 -1.14 -6.60 15.65
C GLY A 57 -1.84 -7.92 15.32
N GLU A 58 -3.08 -7.90 14.82
CA GLU A 58 -3.85 -9.13 14.60
C GLU A 58 -3.18 -10.00 13.52
N THR A 59 -2.91 -11.27 13.82
CA THR A 59 -2.28 -12.18 12.85
C THR A 59 -3.21 -12.41 11.67
N GLU A 60 -2.70 -12.27 10.45
CA GLU A 60 -3.49 -12.56 9.26
C GLU A 60 -3.71 -14.06 9.15
N SER A 61 -4.97 -14.48 9.07
CA SER A 61 -5.29 -15.88 8.77
C SER A 61 -4.93 -16.16 7.31
N TYR A 62 -4.18 -17.23 7.07
CA TYR A 62 -3.79 -17.67 5.74
C TYR A 62 -5.02 -17.80 4.82
N ASP A 63 -5.04 -17.05 3.70
CA ASP A 63 -6.10 -17.15 2.68
C ASP A 63 -5.68 -18.15 1.60
N PRO A 64 -6.31 -19.35 1.53
CA PRO A 64 -5.97 -20.34 0.51
C PRO A 64 -6.34 -19.91 -0.92
N ARG A 65 -7.12 -18.84 -1.12
CA ARG A 65 -7.46 -18.30 -2.45
C ARG A 65 -6.31 -17.58 -3.14
N PHE A 66 -5.23 -17.24 -2.42
CA PHE A 66 -4.02 -16.65 -3.01
C PHE A 66 -3.09 -17.68 -3.70
N LYS A 67 -3.49 -18.95 -3.78
CA LYS A 67 -2.89 -19.91 -4.72
C LYS A 67 -3.68 -19.89 -6.04
N ASN A 68 -3.03 -19.45 -7.11
CA ASN A 68 -3.41 -19.60 -8.53
C ASN A 68 -3.90 -18.35 -9.29
N ASN A 69 -3.28 -17.19 -9.10
CA ASN A 69 -3.07 -16.31 -10.26
C ASN A 69 -1.87 -16.85 -11.05
N GLN A 70 -2.12 -17.93 -11.78
CA GLN A 70 -1.31 -18.27 -12.95
C GLN A 70 -1.38 -17.06 -13.88
N PHE A 71 -0.22 -16.47 -14.14
CA PHE A 71 -0.03 -15.47 -15.18
C PHE A 71 -0.58 -16.04 -16.49
N TYR A 72 -1.71 -15.54 -16.96
CA TYR A 72 -2.17 -15.81 -18.31
C TYR A 72 -1.31 -14.97 -19.26
N ASN A 73 -0.35 -15.64 -19.91
CA ASN A 73 0.18 -15.26 -21.22
C ASN A 73 -0.83 -15.64 -22.31
#